data_AF-A0A0A1MRQ3-F1
#
_entry.id   AF-A0A0A1MRQ3-F1
#
_cell.length_a   1.000
_cell.length_b   1.000
_cell.length_c   1.000
_cell.angle_alpha   90.00
_cell.angle_beta   90.00
_cell.angle_gamma   90.00
#
_symmetry.space_group_name_H-M   'P 1'
#
loop_
_entity.id
_entity.type
_entity.pdbx_description
1 polymer ?
#
loop_
_entity_poly.entity_id
_entity_poly.type
_entity_poly.pdbx_seq_one_letter_code
_entity_poly.pdbx_strand_id
1 'polypeptide(L)'
;MMKFKKFTWKSLGIITGLSLSLIVAGCNSNDGDVHAEANISDELDYTITGTEPGAGQTLKNEEVLDSYNNLAGWEQELSSAGAMLTQLSDAIENEEPIVFSAWSPHYKFAQWDLKYLDDPQGIHGDEEQITTIAREGLKDEMPEAYTILDRIELELPDVEDALLEAQEKDFETVAQDWADANQEIVTEWTDGVDSVEGTSIELALLPWDDAIFTANIAKIALEQQGFQVTLTQVDPAIMFESIATGSADASLAVWMPVTHAELYEQYESDFDDLGPNLDGAKTGLAVPAYMDIDSLEDLEPKD
;
A
#
# COMPACT_ATOMS: atom_id res chain seq x y z
N MET A 1 -29.49 0.95 -26.93
CA MET A 1 -30.58 1.95 -27.00
C MET A 1 -31.37 1.91 -25.70
N MET A 2 -30.92 2.63 -24.66
CA MET A 2 -31.65 2.78 -23.40
C MET A 2 -31.45 4.23 -22.93
N LYS A 3 -32.56 4.97 -22.81
CA LYS A 3 -32.60 6.39 -22.47
C LYS A 3 -32.72 6.52 -20.95
N PHE A 4 -31.73 7.12 -20.30
CA PHE A 4 -31.85 7.59 -18.92
C PHE A 4 -32.68 8.88 -18.88
N LYS A 5 -33.69 8.89 -18.01
CA LYS A 5 -34.61 10.02 -17.77
C LYS A 5 -34.01 10.91 -16.67
N LYS A 6 -33.70 12.17 -16.99
CA LYS A 6 -33.35 13.21 -16.00
C LYS A 6 -34.59 13.59 -15.17
N PHE A 7 -34.47 13.58 -13.85
CA PHE A 7 -35.51 14.05 -12.93
C PHE A 7 -35.12 15.45 -12.42
N THR A 8 -35.97 16.44 -12.69
CA THR A 8 -35.80 17.83 -12.26
C THR A 8 -36.77 18.12 -11.12
N TRP A 9 -36.28 18.49 -9.93
CA TRP A 9 -37.13 18.95 -8.83
C TRP A 9 -37.36 20.45 -8.96
N LYS A 10 -38.63 20.86 -9.09
CA LYS A 10 -39.06 22.25 -8.98
C LYS A 10 -39.33 22.61 -7.52
N SER A 11 -38.73 23.71 -7.09
CA SER A 11 -39.01 24.46 -5.86
C SER A 11 -40.50 24.79 -5.69
N LEU A 12 -41.05 24.54 -4.51
CA LEU A 12 -42.27 25.18 -4.04
C LEU A 12 -42.00 25.78 -2.65
N GLY A 13 -41.91 27.11 -2.60
CA GLY A 13 -41.92 27.86 -1.35
C GLY A 13 -43.35 28.00 -0.81
N ILE A 14 -43.48 27.96 0.51
CA ILE A 14 -44.64 28.49 1.23
C ILE A 14 -44.13 29.32 2.41
N ILE A 15 -44.44 30.61 2.33
CA ILE A 15 -44.24 31.63 3.36
C ILE A 15 -45.51 31.71 4.20
N THR A 16 -45.37 31.61 5.53
CA THR A 16 -46.23 32.18 6.59
C THR A 16 -45.53 31.89 7.92
N GLY A 17 -45.34 32.77 8.89
CA GLY A 17 -45.78 34.13 9.17
C GLY A 17 -45.37 34.43 10.63
N LEU A 18 -45.03 35.68 10.91
CA LEU A 18 -44.41 36.18 12.14
C LEU A 18 -45.04 35.70 13.47
N SER A 19 -44.19 35.38 14.45
CA SER A 19 -44.41 35.76 15.85
C SER A 19 -43.14 36.40 16.43
N LEU A 20 -43.24 37.72 16.65
CA LEU A 20 -42.21 38.57 17.21
C LEU A 20 -42.33 38.51 18.74
N SER A 21 -41.39 37.84 19.41
CA SER A 21 -41.26 37.88 20.88
C SER A 21 -39.96 38.60 21.22
N LEU A 22 -40.08 39.90 21.51
CA LEU A 22 -39.04 40.72 22.13
C LEU A 22 -38.81 40.23 23.58
N ILE A 23 -37.63 39.71 23.88
CA ILE A 23 -37.11 39.65 25.25
C ILE A 23 -35.92 40.60 25.32
N VAL A 24 -36.06 41.60 26.18
CA VAL A 24 -35.04 42.61 26.48
C VAL A 24 -33.96 42.01 27.39
N ALA A 25 -32.72 42.38 27.11
CA ALA A 25 -31.51 41.98 27.80
C ALA A 25 -31.52 42.23 29.33
N GLY A 26 -30.99 41.27 30.08
CA GLY A 26 -30.43 41.44 31.41
C GLY A 26 -29.00 40.88 31.42
N CYS A 27 -28.02 41.71 31.72
CA CYS A 27 -26.60 41.37 31.70
C CYS A 27 -26.18 40.46 32.88
N ASN A 28 -25.06 39.77 32.65
CA ASN A 28 -23.97 39.50 33.61
C ASN A 28 -23.86 38.08 34.21
N SER A 29 -23.31 37.16 33.40
CA SER A 29 -22.18 36.31 33.79
C SER A 29 -21.46 35.86 32.53
N ASN A 30 -20.17 36.15 32.48
CA ASN A 30 -19.27 35.84 31.38
C ASN A 30 -18.84 34.38 31.52
N ASP A 31 -19.76 33.45 31.26
CA ASP A 31 -19.41 32.07 30.98
C ASP A 31 -19.16 32.03 29.47
N GLY A 32 -17.87 32.03 29.12
CA GLY A 32 -17.45 31.71 27.77
C GLY A 32 -17.86 30.27 27.51
N ASP A 33 -19.05 30.09 26.97
CA ASP A 33 -19.44 28.88 26.26
C ASP A 33 -18.64 28.92 24.96
N VAL A 34 -17.35 28.56 25.08
CA VAL A 34 -16.56 28.12 23.96
C VAL A 34 -17.15 26.77 23.63
N HIS A 35 -18.13 26.75 22.73
CA HIS A 35 -18.28 25.56 21.89
C HIS A 35 -16.94 25.44 21.16
N ALA A 36 -15.99 24.75 21.79
CA ALA A 36 -14.86 24.20 21.08
C ALA A 36 -15.52 23.37 19.97
N GLU A 37 -15.31 23.78 18.73
CA GLU A 37 -15.57 22.86 17.62
C GLU A 37 -14.78 21.60 17.98
N ALA A 38 -15.45 20.44 17.99
CA ALA A 38 -14.77 19.18 18.27
C ALA A 38 -13.59 19.11 17.30
N ASN A 39 -12.38 18.93 17.83
CA ASN A 39 -11.22 18.78 16.97
C ASN A 39 -11.33 17.42 16.27
N ILE A 40 -10.62 17.24 15.16
CA ILE A 40 -10.66 15.97 14.42
C ILE A 40 -10.18 14.77 15.28
N SER A 41 -9.39 15.03 16.32
CA SER A 41 -8.85 13.99 17.22
C SER A 41 -9.92 13.42 18.17
N ASP A 42 -10.84 14.27 18.63
CA ASP A 42 -12.04 13.87 19.38
C ASP A 42 -12.96 13.02 18.51
N GLU A 43 -13.14 13.39 17.23
CA GLU A 43 -13.98 12.62 16.29
C GLU A 43 -13.37 11.24 15.96
N LEU A 44 -12.03 11.14 15.99
CA LEU A 44 -11.28 9.90 15.82
C LEU A 44 -11.18 9.07 17.10
N ASP A 45 -11.79 9.53 18.21
CA ASP A 45 -11.68 8.92 19.54
C ASP A 45 -10.22 8.65 19.96
N TYR A 46 -9.28 9.47 19.47
CA TYR A 46 -7.83 9.33 19.68
C TYR A 46 -7.32 7.93 19.30
N THR A 47 -7.86 7.34 18.22
CA THR A 47 -7.59 5.95 17.83
C THR A 47 -7.03 5.86 16.40
N ILE A 48 -5.96 5.08 16.24
CA ILE A 48 -5.49 4.59 14.95
C ILE A 48 -6.10 3.22 14.71
N THR A 49 -6.78 3.02 13.57
CA THR A 49 -7.24 1.70 13.14
C THR A 49 -6.06 0.89 12.59
N GLY A 50 -5.53 -0.01 13.41
CA GLY A 50 -4.39 -0.84 13.11
C GLY A 50 -4.73 -2.20 12.50
N THR A 51 -3.68 -2.95 12.17
CA THR A 51 -3.76 -4.34 11.69
C THR A 51 -3.41 -5.33 12.81
N GLU A 52 -2.83 -6.49 12.48
CA GLU A 52 -2.45 -7.51 13.45
C GLU A 52 -1.31 -7.05 14.38
N PRO A 53 -1.31 -7.48 15.66
CA PRO A 53 -0.18 -7.27 16.57
C PRO A 53 1.13 -7.88 16.02
N GLY A 54 2.23 -7.13 16.12
CA GLY A 54 3.56 -7.61 15.76
C GLY A 54 3.92 -7.52 14.26
N ALA A 55 3.01 -7.03 13.41
CA ALA A 55 3.38 -6.60 12.06
C ALA A 55 4.37 -5.42 12.12
N GLY A 56 5.31 -5.34 11.18
CA GLY A 56 6.31 -4.26 11.14
C GLY A 56 5.68 -2.86 11.18
N GLN A 57 4.62 -2.66 10.40
CA GLN A 57 3.83 -1.42 10.40
C GLN A 57 3.18 -1.13 11.77
N THR A 58 2.67 -2.16 12.45
CA THR A 58 2.09 -2.00 13.79
C THR A 58 3.13 -1.50 14.79
N LEU A 59 4.35 -2.03 14.74
CA LEU A 59 5.44 -1.58 15.62
C LEU A 59 5.88 -0.14 15.32
N LYS A 60 5.86 0.26 14.03
CA LYS A 60 6.16 1.64 13.62
C LYS A 60 5.12 2.64 14.07
N ASN A 61 3.85 2.28 14.02
CA ASN A 61 2.80 3.11 14.59
C ASN A 61 2.93 3.26 16.12
N GLU A 62 3.30 2.20 16.83
CA GLU A 62 3.58 2.28 18.28
C GLU A 62 4.73 3.27 18.55
N GLU A 63 5.80 3.23 17.74
CA GLU A 63 6.91 4.19 17.81
C GLU A 63 6.44 5.64 17.52
N VAL A 64 5.52 5.84 16.58
CA VAL A 64 4.87 7.14 16.32
C VAL A 64 4.11 7.63 17.54
N LEU A 65 3.26 6.80 18.14
CA LEU A 65 2.49 7.16 19.33
C LEU A 65 3.39 7.52 20.52
N ASP A 66 4.53 6.85 20.67
CA ASP A 66 5.50 7.14 21.73
C ASP A 66 6.35 8.42 21.47
N SER A 67 6.55 8.78 20.20
CA SER A 67 7.48 9.85 19.80
C SER A 67 6.81 11.21 19.55
N TYR A 68 5.54 11.21 19.11
CA TYR A 68 4.78 12.43 18.86
C TYR A 68 4.05 12.90 20.13
N ASN A 69 4.53 13.99 20.74
CA ASN A 69 3.90 14.53 21.96
C ASN A 69 2.44 14.96 21.74
N ASN A 70 2.09 15.39 20.53
CA ASN A 70 0.72 15.73 20.14
C ASN A 70 -0.17 14.50 19.94
N LEU A 71 0.39 13.28 19.99
CA LEU A 71 -0.38 12.03 20.03
C LEU A 71 -0.46 11.44 21.45
N ALA A 72 -0.09 12.21 22.49
CA ALA A 72 -0.17 11.73 23.85
C ALA A 72 -1.61 11.27 24.18
N GLY A 73 -1.74 10.02 24.64
CA GLY A 73 -3.03 9.41 25.00
C GLY A 73 -3.83 8.84 23.83
N TRP A 74 -3.29 8.89 22.61
CA TRP A 74 -3.78 8.09 21.50
C TRP A 74 -3.46 6.61 21.70
N GLU A 75 -4.29 5.75 21.11
CA GLU A 75 -4.11 4.30 21.10
C GLU A 75 -4.21 3.76 19.67
N GLN A 76 -3.65 2.58 19.43
CA GLN A 76 -3.91 1.83 18.21
C GLN A 76 -4.87 0.69 18.51
N GLU A 77 -5.98 0.63 17.78
CA GLU A 77 -6.87 -0.52 17.80
C GLU A 77 -6.28 -1.65 16.94
N LEU A 78 -5.86 -2.74 17.58
CA LEU A 78 -5.28 -3.89 16.90
C LEU A 78 -6.36 -4.91 16.51
N SER A 79 -6.36 -5.31 15.24
CA SER A 79 -7.33 -6.26 14.71
C SER A 79 -6.68 -7.18 13.66
N SER A 80 -7.13 -7.10 12.42
CA SER A 80 -6.54 -7.73 11.24
C SER A 80 -6.59 -6.79 10.05
N ALA A 81 -5.78 -7.03 9.02
CA ALA A 81 -5.86 -6.25 7.78
C ALA A 81 -7.28 -6.21 7.21
N GLY A 82 -7.98 -7.35 7.17
CA GLY A 82 -9.36 -7.43 6.68
C GLY A 82 -10.38 -6.68 7.56
N ALA A 83 -10.16 -6.65 8.88
CA ALA A 83 -11.01 -5.88 9.78
C ALA A 83 -10.78 -4.38 9.62
N MET A 84 -9.52 -3.95 9.52
CA MET A 84 -9.16 -2.56 9.20
C MET A 84 -9.79 -2.11 7.88
N LEU A 85 -9.73 -2.93 6.82
CA LEU A 85 -10.34 -2.63 5.52
C LEU A 85 -11.86 -2.53 5.59
N THR A 86 -12.50 -3.32 6.46
CA THR A 86 -13.95 -3.20 6.70
C THR A 86 -14.28 -1.86 7.37
N GLN A 87 -13.52 -1.48 8.40
CA GLN A 87 -13.71 -0.18 9.07
C GLN A 87 -13.46 0.99 8.12
N LEU A 88 -12.43 0.91 7.27
CA LEU A 88 -12.13 1.90 6.24
C LEU A 88 -13.30 2.04 5.25
N SER A 89 -13.85 0.91 4.78
CA SER A 89 -15.00 0.92 3.88
C SER A 89 -16.22 1.57 4.54
N ASP A 90 -16.52 1.20 5.79
CA ASP A 90 -17.65 1.77 6.53
C ASP A 90 -17.47 3.27 6.76
N ALA A 91 -16.27 3.73 7.13
CA ALA A 91 -15.97 5.14 7.34
C ALA A 91 -16.14 5.94 6.04
N ILE A 92 -15.63 5.44 4.92
CA ILE A 92 -15.76 6.10 3.60
C ILE A 92 -17.22 6.14 3.14
N GLU A 93 -17.99 5.07 3.33
CA GLU A 93 -19.42 5.03 2.97
C GLU A 93 -20.25 6.06 3.75
N ASN A 94 -19.84 6.38 4.99
CA ASN A 94 -20.53 7.31 5.87
C ASN A 94 -19.89 8.71 5.91
N GLU A 95 -18.82 8.96 5.14
CA GLU A 95 -17.99 10.18 5.21
C GLU A 95 -17.50 10.48 6.65
N GLU A 96 -17.18 9.44 7.42
CA GLU A 96 -16.67 9.52 8.79
C GLU A 96 -15.13 9.60 8.81
N PRO A 97 -14.52 10.29 9.78
CA PRO A 97 -13.07 10.36 9.88
C PRO A 97 -12.48 9.01 10.30
N ILE A 98 -11.34 8.65 9.72
CA ILE A 98 -10.56 7.47 10.09
C ILE A 98 -9.08 7.70 9.80
N VAL A 99 -8.22 7.34 10.76
CA VAL A 99 -6.76 7.23 10.56
C VAL A 99 -6.42 5.74 10.67
N PHE A 100 -5.77 5.18 9.65
CA PHE A 100 -5.51 3.75 9.58
C PHE A 100 -4.09 3.42 9.13
N SER A 101 -3.62 2.22 9.50
CA SER A 101 -2.35 1.66 9.01
C SER A 101 -2.40 1.41 7.50
N ALA A 102 -1.47 2.00 6.77
CA ALA A 102 -1.41 1.92 5.32
C ALA A 102 -0.05 1.44 4.81
N TRP A 103 -0.10 0.86 3.62
CA TRP A 103 1.04 0.43 2.83
C TRP A 103 0.65 0.42 1.35
N SER A 104 1.62 0.73 0.49
CA SER A 104 1.56 0.78 -0.97
C SER A 104 2.72 -0.01 -1.54
N PRO A 105 2.51 -0.90 -2.53
CA PRO A 105 1.25 -1.20 -3.21
C PRO A 105 0.20 -1.91 -2.33
N HIS A 106 -1.06 -1.49 -2.46
CA HIS A 106 -2.23 -2.23 -1.99
C HIS A 106 -3.48 -1.77 -2.74
N TYR A 107 -4.42 -2.68 -3.01
CA TYR A 107 -5.64 -2.37 -3.79
C TYR A 107 -6.48 -1.20 -3.25
N LYS A 108 -6.34 -0.87 -1.96
CA LYS A 108 -7.12 0.16 -1.27
C LYS A 108 -6.95 1.54 -1.90
N PHE A 109 -5.76 1.84 -2.43
CA PHE A 109 -5.46 3.11 -3.09
C PHE A 109 -6.01 3.18 -4.52
N ALA A 110 -6.18 2.04 -5.19
CA ALA A 110 -6.94 1.95 -6.45
C ALA A 110 -8.46 2.02 -6.21
N GLN A 111 -8.94 1.46 -5.10
CA GLN A 111 -10.37 1.40 -4.78
C GLN A 111 -10.93 2.72 -4.24
N TRP A 112 -10.17 3.44 -3.42
CA TRP A 112 -10.60 4.63 -2.70
C TRP A 112 -9.62 5.79 -2.86
N ASP A 113 -10.14 7.01 -2.76
CA ASP A 113 -9.32 8.24 -2.74
C ASP A 113 -8.74 8.45 -1.34
N LEU A 114 -7.48 8.05 -1.18
CA LEU A 114 -6.75 8.02 0.10
C LEU A 114 -5.47 8.85 -0.01
N LYS A 115 -5.03 9.42 1.10
CA LYS A 115 -3.74 10.12 1.22
C LYS A 115 -2.98 9.70 2.47
N TYR A 116 -1.66 9.57 2.33
CA TYR A 116 -0.79 9.42 3.50
C TYR A 116 -0.73 10.72 4.29
N LEU A 117 -0.61 10.60 5.61
CA LEU A 117 -0.21 11.71 6.47
C LEU A 117 1.30 11.86 6.42
N ASP A 118 1.77 13.11 6.34
CA ASP A 118 3.17 13.46 6.50
C ASP A 118 3.65 13.08 7.90
N ASP A 119 4.82 12.44 7.96
CA ASP A 119 5.54 12.05 9.18
C ASP A 119 6.83 12.88 9.31
N PRO A 120 6.79 14.11 9.85
CA PRO A 120 7.96 14.98 9.97
C PRO A 120 9.14 14.41 10.76
N GLN A 121 8.89 13.42 11.63
CA GLN A 121 9.93 12.71 12.39
C GLN A 121 10.54 11.54 11.60
N GLY A 122 9.94 11.14 10.48
CA GLY A 122 10.44 10.11 9.58
C GLY A 122 10.46 8.71 10.20
N ILE A 123 9.53 8.41 11.11
CA ILE A 123 9.50 7.14 11.85
C ILE A 123 9.16 5.96 10.94
N HIS A 124 8.23 6.16 10.01
CA HIS A 124 7.88 5.20 8.96
C HIS A 124 8.95 5.08 7.86
N GLY A 125 9.90 6.02 7.82
CA GLY A 125 10.79 6.21 6.69
C GLY A 125 10.14 7.03 5.57
N ASP A 126 10.93 7.26 4.54
CA ASP A 126 10.49 7.92 3.31
C ASP A 126 9.90 6.87 2.35
N GLU A 127 9.90 7.19 1.05
CA GLU A 127 9.60 6.25 -0.02
C GLU A 127 10.56 5.05 0.00
N GLU A 128 9.99 3.85 -0.16
CA GLU A 128 10.67 2.60 -0.39
C GLU A 128 10.59 2.20 -1.86
N GLN A 129 11.45 1.27 -2.24
CA GLN A 129 11.46 0.59 -3.52
C GLN A 129 11.33 -0.92 -3.29
N ILE A 130 10.72 -1.62 -4.23
CA ILE A 130 10.78 -3.08 -4.29
C ILE A 130 11.89 -3.44 -5.28
N THR A 131 12.83 -4.26 -4.82
CA THR A 131 14.10 -4.54 -5.50
C THR A 131 14.14 -5.99 -5.97
N THR A 132 14.76 -6.21 -7.13
CA THR A 132 15.08 -7.54 -7.64
C THR A 132 16.47 -7.95 -7.19
N ILE A 133 16.59 -9.15 -6.61
CA ILE A 133 17.88 -9.78 -6.28
C ILE A 133 18.00 -11.13 -6.99
N ALA A 134 19.21 -11.50 -7.36
CA ALA A 134 19.56 -12.76 -8.00
C ALA A 134 20.71 -13.45 -7.28
N ARG A 135 20.75 -14.78 -7.26
CA ARG A 135 21.88 -15.50 -6.67
C ARG A 135 23.17 -15.20 -7.44
N GLU A 136 24.30 -15.26 -6.76
CA GLU A 136 25.60 -15.13 -7.43
C GLU A 136 25.75 -16.15 -8.58
N GLY A 137 26.37 -15.69 -9.67
CA GLY A 137 26.63 -16.52 -10.85
C GLY A 137 25.43 -16.71 -11.79
N LEU A 138 24.22 -16.25 -11.43
CA LEU A 138 23.05 -16.34 -12.30
C LEU A 138 23.31 -15.67 -13.66
N LYS A 139 24.01 -14.54 -13.67
CA LYS A 139 24.39 -13.81 -14.89
C LYS A 139 25.22 -14.64 -15.87
N ASP A 140 26.12 -15.47 -15.36
CA ASP A 140 27.01 -16.28 -16.19
C ASP A 140 26.34 -17.60 -16.61
N GLU A 141 25.47 -18.14 -15.77
CA GLU A 141 24.80 -19.44 -15.98
C GLU A 141 23.52 -19.33 -16.82
N MET A 142 22.72 -18.29 -16.58
CA MET A 142 21.43 -18.01 -17.23
C MET A 142 21.34 -16.54 -17.62
N PRO A 143 22.22 -16.05 -18.53
CA PRO A 143 22.27 -14.63 -18.92
C PRO A 143 20.94 -14.13 -19.48
N GLU A 144 20.15 -15.00 -20.12
CA GLU A 144 18.82 -14.67 -20.65
C GLU A 144 17.84 -14.34 -19.51
N ALA A 145 17.77 -15.17 -18.47
CA ALA A 145 16.90 -14.93 -17.33
C ALA A 145 17.36 -13.70 -16.53
N TYR A 146 18.66 -13.58 -16.27
CA TYR A 146 19.23 -12.43 -15.57
C TYR A 146 18.87 -11.12 -16.28
N THR A 147 18.99 -11.09 -17.61
CA THR A 147 18.66 -9.90 -18.41
C THR A 147 17.17 -9.56 -18.34
N ILE A 148 16.29 -10.54 -18.36
CA ILE A 148 14.84 -10.31 -18.24
C ILE A 148 14.52 -9.76 -16.84
N LEU A 149 15.04 -10.39 -15.79
CA LEU A 149 14.82 -10.00 -14.39
C LEU A 149 15.33 -8.59 -14.08
N ASP A 150 16.49 -8.22 -14.63
CA ASP A 150 17.11 -6.88 -14.53
C ASP A 150 16.30 -5.78 -15.22
N ARG A 151 15.39 -6.14 -16.13
CA ARG A 151 14.58 -5.18 -16.90
C ARG A 151 13.15 -5.05 -16.41
N ILE A 152 12.67 -5.97 -15.58
CA ILE A 152 11.31 -5.92 -15.07
C ILE A 152 11.18 -4.71 -14.17
N GLU A 153 10.27 -3.82 -14.56
CA GLU A 153 9.94 -2.60 -13.84
C GLU A 153 8.43 -2.37 -13.98
N LEU A 154 7.74 -2.20 -12.85
CA LEU A 154 6.30 -2.03 -12.76
C LEU A 154 5.98 -0.67 -12.14
N GLU A 155 4.92 -0.06 -12.64
CA GLU A 155 4.40 1.19 -12.10
C GLU A 155 3.46 0.91 -10.91
N LEU A 156 3.60 1.69 -9.83
CA LEU A 156 2.78 1.51 -8.62
C LEU A 156 1.27 1.46 -8.91
N PRO A 157 0.68 2.37 -9.70
CA PRO A 157 -0.76 2.31 -10.01
C PRO A 157 -1.18 1.03 -10.72
N ASP A 158 -0.32 0.50 -11.61
CA ASP A 158 -0.62 -0.73 -12.35
C ASP A 158 -0.65 -1.94 -11.41
N VAL A 159 0.25 -1.98 -10.42
CA VAL A 159 0.23 -3.01 -9.38
C VAL A 159 -1.02 -2.86 -8.53
N GLU A 160 -1.35 -1.67 -8.05
CA GLU A 160 -2.53 -1.44 -7.21
C GLU A 160 -3.86 -1.80 -7.91
N ASP A 161 -4.00 -1.44 -9.19
CA ASP A 161 -5.14 -1.83 -10.03
C ASP A 161 -5.22 -3.36 -10.19
N ALA A 162 -4.08 -4.03 -10.42
CA ALA A 162 -4.03 -5.48 -10.49
C ALA A 162 -4.41 -6.14 -9.16
N LEU A 163 -3.97 -5.61 -8.01
CA LEU A 163 -4.35 -6.12 -6.70
C LEU A 163 -5.86 -5.95 -6.44
N LEU A 164 -6.47 -4.91 -7.00
CA LEU A 164 -7.92 -4.73 -6.97
C LEU A 164 -8.65 -5.79 -7.80
N GLU A 165 -8.17 -6.07 -9.02
CA GLU A 165 -8.73 -7.17 -9.83
C GLU A 165 -8.56 -8.54 -9.17
N ALA A 166 -7.47 -8.74 -8.43
CA ALA A 166 -7.20 -9.96 -7.68
C ALA A 166 -8.16 -10.20 -6.49
N GLN A 167 -9.01 -9.22 -6.14
CA GLN A 167 -10.11 -9.46 -5.20
C GLN A 167 -11.19 -10.37 -5.78
N GLU A 168 -11.28 -10.47 -7.12
CA GLU A 168 -12.28 -11.26 -7.83
C GLU A 168 -11.70 -12.40 -8.68
N LYS A 169 -10.38 -12.39 -8.95
CA LYS A 169 -9.66 -13.34 -9.81
C LYS A 169 -8.41 -13.87 -9.11
N ASP A 170 -7.89 -15.01 -9.54
CA ASP A 170 -6.56 -15.46 -9.12
C ASP A 170 -5.44 -14.63 -9.78
N PHE A 171 -4.31 -14.50 -9.09
CA PHE A 171 -3.17 -13.69 -9.54
C PHE A 171 -2.56 -14.16 -10.87
N GLU A 172 -2.60 -15.44 -11.20
CA GLU A 172 -2.10 -15.94 -12.50
C GLU A 172 -2.95 -15.38 -13.64
N THR A 173 -4.27 -15.39 -13.48
CA THR A 173 -5.21 -14.77 -14.44
C THR A 173 -5.02 -13.26 -14.52
N VAL A 174 -4.91 -12.56 -13.39
CA VAL A 174 -4.70 -11.09 -13.37
C VAL A 174 -3.39 -10.70 -14.05
N ALA A 175 -2.30 -11.41 -13.75
CA ALA A 175 -1.00 -11.19 -14.38
C ALA A 175 -1.06 -11.42 -15.90
N GLN A 176 -1.78 -12.46 -16.35
CA GLN A 176 -1.97 -12.70 -17.78
C GLN A 176 -2.80 -11.60 -18.45
N ASP A 177 -3.90 -11.17 -17.83
CA ASP A 177 -4.73 -10.07 -18.34
C ASP A 177 -3.92 -8.77 -18.46
N TRP A 178 -3.11 -8.45 -17.43
CA TRP A 178 -2.21 -7.29 -17.46
C TRP A 178 -1.15 -7.43 -18.57
N ALA A 179 -0.49 -8.59 -18.69
CA ALA A 179 0.54 -8.81 -19.71
C ALA A 179 -0.03 -8.73 -21.14
N ASP A 180 -1.26 -9.21 -21.35
CA ASP A 180 -1.97 -9.11 -22.63
C ASP A 180 -2.33 -7.65 -22.97
N ALA A 181 -2.67 -6.84 -21.96
CA ALA A 181 -2.92 -5.42 -22.14
C ALA A 181 -1.63 -4.60 -22.34
N ASN A 182 -0.51 -5.07 -21.80
CA ASN A 182 0.79 -4.38 -21.76
C ASN A 182 1.90 -5.10 -22.54
N GLN A 183 1.54 -5.73 -23.67
CA GLN A 183 2.48 -6.53 -24.47
C GLN A 183 3.73 -5.75 -24.92
N GLU A 184 3.61 -4.44 -25.17
CA GLU A 184 4.75 -3.61 -25.55
C GLU A 184 5.79 -3.54 -24.42
N ILE A 185 5.35 -3.41 -23.17
CA ILE A 185 6.21 -3.38 -21.97
C ILE A 185 6.88 -4.74 -21.79
N VAL A 186 6.10 -5.84 -21.83
CA VAL A 186 6.65 -7.20 -21.67
C VAL A 186 7.64 -7.55 -22.78
N THR A 187 7.40 -7.05 -24.00
CA THR A 187 8.32 -7.23 -25.13
C THR A 187 9.63 -6.48 -24.91
N GLU A 188 9.60 -5.29 -24.29
CA GLU A 188 10.82 -4.53 -23.98
C GLU A 188 11.75 -5.30 -23.05
N TRP A 189 11.22 -5.94 -22.01
CA TRP A 189 12.02 -6.76 -21.09
C TRP A 189 12.71 -7.93 -21.80
N THR A 190 12.06 -8.50 -22.81
CA THR A 190 12.56 -9.67 -23.54
C THR A 190 13.27 -9.32 -24.86
N ASP A 191 13.37 -8.05 -25.23
CA ASP A 191 13.96 -7.64 -26.51
C ASP A 191 15.44 -8.02 -26.60
N GLY A 192 15.80 -8.69 -27.71
CA GLY A 192 17.15 -9.19 -27.94
C GLY A 192 17.60 -10.33 -27.02
N VAL A 193 16.71 -10.91 -26.21
CA VAL A 193 17.00 -12.10 -25.40
C VAL A 193 16.75 -13.35 -26.22
N ASP A 194 17.72 -14.26 -26.26
CA ASP A 194 17.60 -15.53 -26.97
C ASP A 194 16.62 -16.48 -26.24
N SER A 195 15.87 -17.28 -26.99
CA SER A 195 15.00 -18.30 -26.40
C SER A 195 15.81 -19.50 -25.91
N VAL A 196 15.39 -20.08 -24.78
CA VAL A 196 15.97 -21.26 -24.15
C VAL A 196 15.06 -22.50 -24.31
N GLU A 197 15.62 -23.69 -24.21
CA GLU A 197 14.86 -24.96 -24.34
C GLU A 197 14.56 -25.59 -22.97
N GLY A 198 13.58 -25.06 -22.25
CA GLY A 198 13.06 -25.67 -21.03
C GLY A 198 14.00 -25.62 -19.83
N THR A 199 14.92 -24.65 -19.80
CA THR A 199 15.76 -24.38 -18.63
C THR A 199 14.87 -24.04 -17.43
N SER A 200 15.07 -24.73 -16.30
CA SER A 200 14.32 -24.46 -15.07
C SER A 200 14.90 -23.26 -14.33
N ILE A 201 14.01 -22.42 -13.79
CA ILE A 201 14.35 -21.30 -12.90
C ILE A 201 13.37 -21.27 -11.73
N GLU A 202 13.88 -21.00 -10.53
CA GLU A 202 13.08 -20.88 -9.30
C GLU A 202 13.08 -19.45 -8.77
N LEU A 203 11.90 -18.86 -8.67
CA LEU A 203 11.69 -17.54 -8.08
C LEU A 203 11.14 -17.70 -6.65
N ALA A 204 11.90 -17.25 -5.67
CA ALA A 204 11.45 -17.18 -4.28
C ALA A 204 10.71 -15.86 -4.06
N LEU A 205 9.55 -15.91 -3.43
CA LEU A 205 8.70 -14.75 -3.19
C LEU A 205 8.03 -14.81 -1.81
N LEU A 206 7.57 -13.65 -1.34
CA LEU A 206 6.82 -13.54 -0.10
C LEU A 206 5.34 -13.88 -0.36
N PRO A 207 4.60 -14.37 0.65
CA PRO A 207 3.17 -14.60 0.54
C PRO A 207 2.38 -13.28 0.66
N TRP A 208 2.81 -12.25 -0.07
CA TRP A 208 2.20 -10.92 -0.13
C TRP A 208 1.63 -10.69 -1.53
N ASP A 209 0.50 -9.99 -1.61
CA ASP A 209 -0.28 -9.84 -2.84
C ASP A 209 0.54 -9.19 -3.98
N ASP A 210 1.32 -8.14 -3.67
CA ASP A 210 2.23 -7.45 -4.58
C ASP A 210 3.35 -8.37 -5.09
N ALA A 211 3.94 -9.16 -4.19
CA ALA A 211 4.99 -10.11 -4.53
C ALA A 211 4.46 -11.25 -5.42
N ILE A 212 3.25 -11.75 -5.13
CA ILE A 212 2.59 -12.79 -5.92
C ILE A 212 2.27 -12.27 -7.33
N PHE A 213 1.72 -11.06 -7.45
CA PHE A 213 1.46 -10.44 -8.75
C PHE A 213 2.75 -10.27 -9.55
N THR A 214 3.76 -9.61 -8.98
CA THR A 214 5.05 -9.32 -9.62
C THR A 214 5.76 -10.60 -10.08
N ALA A 215 5.74 -11.65 -9.27
CA ALA A 215 6.34 -12.92 -9.63
C ALA A 215 5.60 -13.66 -10.77
N ASN A 216 4.28 -13.52 -10.86
CA ASN A 216 3.52 -14.05 -12.00
C ASN A 216 3.83 -13.27 -13.30
N ILE A 217 4.02 -11.95 -13.21
CA ILE A 217 4.49 -11.14 -14.34
C ILE A 217 5.88 -11.59 -14.81
N ALA A 218 6.81 -11.76 -13.87
CA ALA A 218 8.15 -12.26 -14.17
C ALA A 218 8.11 -13.66 -14.80
N LYS A 219 7.25 -14.55 -14.27
CA LYS A 219 7.01 -15.88 -14.84
C LYS A 219 6.57 -15.79 -16.29
N ILE A 220 5.60 -14.92 -16.62
CA ILE A 220 5.12 -14.76 -18.00
C ILE A 220 6.26 -14.32 -18.94
N ALA A 221 7.04 -13.31 -18.54
CA ALA A 221 8.16 -12.81 -19.35
C ALA A 221 9.24 -13.89 -19.59
N LEU A 222 9.56 -14.67 -18.56
CA LEU A 222 10.51 -15.79 -18.66
C LEU A 222 9.96 -16.95 -19.50
N GLU A 223 8.70 -17.33 -19.32
CA GLU A 223 8.08 -18.42 -20.06
C GLU A 223 7.94 -18.09 -21.56
N GLN A 224 7.77 -16.82 -21.93
CA GLN A 224 7.83 -16.38 -23.32
C GLN A 224 9.18 -16.69 -23.99
N GLN A 225 10.27 -16.75 -23.22
CA GLN A 225 11.59 -17.17 -23.70
C GLN A 225 11.88 -18.65 -23.47
N GLY A 226 10.90 -19.45 -23.03
CA GLY A 226 11.00 -20.91 -22.96
C GLY A 226 11.56 -21.47 -21.65
N PHE A 227 11.65 -20.65 -20.60
CA PHE A 227 11.97 -21.11 -19.25
C PHE A 227 10.84 -21.96 -18.66
N GLN A 228 11.18 -22.86 -17.75
CA GLN A 228 10.23 -23.55 -16.85
C GLN A 228 10.32 -22.92 -15.47
N VAL A 229 9.38 -22.04 -15.14
CA VAL A 229 9.43 -21.21 -13.94
C VAL A 229 8.71 -21.91 -12.78
N THR A 230 9.37 -21.99 -11.62
CA THR A 230 8.76 -22.39 -10.35
C THR A 230 8.66 -21.18 -9.44
N LEU A 231 7.48 -20.94 -8.85
CA LEU A 231 7.28 -19.89 -7.85
C LEU A 231 7.18 -20.54 -6.47
N THR A 232 8.06 -20.16 -5.54
CA THR A 232 8.18 -20.77 -4.21
C THR A 232 7.97 -19.74 -3.11
N GLN A 233 6.78 -19.74 -2.51
CA GLN A 233 6.43 -18.84 -1.42
C GLN A 233 7.11 -19.25 -0.12
N VAL A 234 7.84 -18.33 0.51
CA VAL A 234 8.60 -18.55 1.74
C VAL A 234 8.60 -17.29 2.62
N ASP A 235 8.95 -17.45 3.89
CA ASP A 235 9.15 -16.32 4.81
C ASP A 235 10.39 -15.49 4.41
N PRO A 236 10.47 -14.18 4.76
CA PRO A 236 11.57 -13.30 4.35
C PRO A 236 12.97 -13.83 4.62
N ALA A 237 13.24 -14.36 5.82
CA ALA A 237 14.55 -14.90 6.16
C ALA A 237 14.94 -16.10 5.28
N ILE A 238 13.96 -16.93 4.88
CA ILE A 238 14.17 -18.09 4.01
C ILE A 238 14.36 -17.64 2.56
N MET A 239 13.66 -16.58 2.12
CA MET A 239 13.88 -15.99 0.79
C MET A 239 15.32 -15.50 0.66
N PHE A 240 15.81 -14.69 1.60
CA PHE A 240 17.21 -14.23 1.55
C PHE A 240 18.22 -15.39 1.65
N GLU A 241 17.99 -16.35 2.55
CA GLU A 241 18.85 -17.53 2.67
C GLU A 241 18.88 -18.37 1.37
N SER A 242 17.75 -18.52 0.68
CA SER A 242 17.68 -19.32 -0.54
C SER A 242 18.39 -18.66 -1.72
N ILE A 243 18.33 -17.33 -1.84
CA ILE A 243 19.09 -16.59 -2.84
C ILE A 243 20.59 -16.65 -2.50
N ALA A 244 20.97 -16.35 -1.26
CA ALA A 244 22.37 -16.35 -0.83
C ALA A 244 23.06 -17.71 -0.97
N THR A 245 22.31 -18.80 -0.78
CA THR A 245 22.84 -20.17 -0.93
C THR A 245 22.67 -20.74 -2.34
N GLY A 246 21.97 -20.02 -3.23
CA GLY A 246 21.65 -20.44 -4.58
C GLY A 246 20.66 -21.61 -4.68
N SER A 247 19.85 -21.85 -3.63
CA SER A 247 18.76 -22.84 -3.70
C SER A 247 17.51 -22.28 -4.38
N ALA A 248 17.39 -20.96 -4.52
CA ALA A 248 16.50 -20.29 -5.48
C ALA A 248 17.34 -19.34 -6.35
N ASP A 249 16.84 -18.99 -7.54
CA ASP A 249 17.59 -18.23 -8.53
C ASP A 249 17.44 -16.71 -8.36
N ALA A 250 16.24 -16.22 -8.07
CA ALA A 250 15.97 -14.79 -7.89
C ALA A 250 14.73 -14.51 -7.02
N SER A 251 14.62 -13.27 -6.55
CA SER A 251 13.42 -12.71 -5.92
C SER A 251 13.17 -11.30 -6.42
N LEU A 252 11.89 -10.92 -6.56
CA LEU A 252 11.45 -9.58 -6.96
C LEU A 252 10.71 -8.87 -5.82
N ALA A 253 10.84 -9.34 -4.59
CA ALA A 253 9.99 -8.94 -3.46
C ALA A 253 10.77 -8.22 -2.34
N VAL A 254 11.93 -7.62 -2.64
CA VAL A 254 12.81 -7.05 -1.62
C VAL A 254 12.49 -5.58 -1.40
N TRP A 255 11.68 -5.29 -0.39
CA TRP A 255 11.39 -3.92 0.05
C TRP A 255 12.58 -3.25 0.77
N MET A 256 13.02 -2.10 0.27
CA MET A 256 14.17 -1.33 0.74
C MET A 256 13.85 0.17 0.77
N PRO A 257 14.48 0.99 1.64
CA PRO A 257 15.62 0.64 2.49
C PRO A 257 15.25 0.24 3.93
N VAL A 258 13.97 0.17 4.29
CA VAL A 258 13.53 0.01 5.69
C VAL A 258 13.07 -1.42 5.96
N THR A 259 12.12 -1.92 5.18
CA THR A 259 11.36 -3.14 5.51
C THR A 259 12.25 -4.38 5.63
N HIS A 260 13.20 -4.57 4.71
CA HIS A 260 14.15 -5.68 4.76
C HIS A 260 15.59 -5.29 5.11
N ALA A 261 15.83 -4.11 5.68
CA ALA A 261 17.17 -3.57 5.94
C ALA A 261 18.13 -4.56 6.63
N GLU A 262 17.68 -5.16 7.74
CA GLU A 262 18.51 -6.08 8.54
C GLU A 262 18.85 -7.37 7.78
N LEU A 263 17.88 -7.92 7.03
CA LEU A 263 18.08 -9.12 6.23
C LEU A 263 18.96 -8.82 5.01
N TYR A 264 18.76 -7.68 4.37
CA TYR A 264 19.58 -7.23 3.27
C TYR A 264 21.05 -7.08 3.71
N GLU A 265 21.33 -6.34 4.79
CA GLU A 265 22.70 -6.17 5.32
C GLU A 265 23.34 -7.51 5.68
N GLN A 266 22.57 -8.48 6.16
CA GLN A 266 23.08 -9.81 6.50
C GLN A 266 23.60 -10.59 5.28
N TYR A 267 22.99 -10.41 4.10
CA TYR A 267 23.25 -11.24 2.91
C TYR A 267 23.76 -10.46 1.69
N GLU A 268 23.93 -9.13 1.76
CA GLU A 268 24.28 -8.26 0.62
C GLU A 268 25.56 -8.66 -0.14
N SER A 269 26.45 -9.42 0.49
CA SER A 269 27.67 -9.93 -0.15
C SER A 269 27.47 -11.22 -0.94
N ASP A 270 26.29 -11.85 -0.84
CA ASP A 270 26.01 -13.21 -1.30
C ASP A 270 24.92 -13.24 -2.39
N PHE A 271 24.53 -12.09 -2.95
CA PHE A 271 23.61 -11.97 -4.07
C PHE A 271 23.96 -10.78 -4.97
N ASP A 272 23.48 -10.82 -6.21
CA ASP A 272 23.49 -9.68 -7.13
C ASP A 272 22.21 -8.86 -6.91
N ASP A 273 22.35 -7.59 -6.57
CA ASP A 273 21.25 -6.62 -6.57
C ASP A 273 21.07 -6.06 -8.00
N LEU A 274 19.89 -6.29 -8.59
CA LEU A 274 19.54 -5.84 -9.96
C LEU A 274 18.82 -4.48 -9.96
N GLY A 275 18.61 -3.88 -8.79
CA GLY A 275 17.96 -2.59 -8.64
C GLY A 275 16.44 -2.66 -8.47
N PRO A 276 15.80 -1.48 -8.36
CA PRO A 276 14.37 -1.37 -8.16
C PRO A 276 13.59 -1.92 -9.37
N ASN A 277 12.55 -2.70 -9.08
CA ASN A 277 11.51 -3.10 -10.03
C ASN A 277 10.20 -2.35 -9.79
N LEU A 278 10.08 -1.59 -8.71
CA LEU A 278 8.96 -0.71 -8.40
C LEU A 278 9.45 0.39 -7.46
N ASP A 279 9.19 1.64 -7.84
CA ASP A 279 9.37 2.83 -6.99
C ASP A 279 8.03 3.26 -6.37
N GLY A 280 8.07 4.15 -5.37
CA GLY A 280 6.85 4.66 -4.74
C GLY A 280 6.23 3.74 -3.68
N ALA A 281 6.88 2.62 -3.35
CA ALA A 281 6.42 1.79 -2.24
C ALA A 281 6.49 2.61 -0.94
N LYS A 282 5.54 2.39 -0.05
CA LYS A 282 5.46 3.21 1.17
C LYS A 282 4.72 2.48 2.26
N THR A 283 5.07 2.79 3.49
CA THR A 283 4.27 2.46 4.67
C THR A 283 3.98 3.72 5.47
N GLY A 284 2.93 3.71 6.29
CA GLY A 284 2.54 4.92 7.03
C GLY A 284 1.13 4.89 7.59
N LEU A 285 0.73 6.03 8.13
CA LEU A 285 -0.67 6.31 8.46
C LEU A 285 -1.32 7.06 7.30
N ALA A 286 -2.54 6.68 6.96
CA ALA A 286 -3.31 7.31 5.90
C ALA A 286 -4.73 7.65 6.35
N VAL A 287 -5.34 8.53 5.57
CA VAL A 287 -6.71 9.02 5.74
C VAL A 287 -7.41 9.07 4.39
N PRO A 288 -8.75 9.01 4.37
CA PRO A 288 -9.52 9.38 3.18
C PRO A 288 -9.24 10.83 2.75
N ALA A 289 -9.19 11.08 1.44
CA ALA A 289 -8.83 12.39 0.89
C ALA A 289 -9.83 13.52 1.27
N TYR A 290 -11.04 13.17 1.73
CA TYR A 290 -12.02 14.14 2.21
C TYR A 290 -11.69 14.75 3.59
N MET A 291 -10.72 14.19 4.33
CA MET A 291 -10.30 14.74 5.63
C MET A 291 -9.34 15.93 5.43
N ASP A 292 -9.57 17.02 6.15
CA ASP A 292 -8.77 18.26 6.10
C ASP A 292 -7.55 18.20 7.05
N ILE A 293 -6.78 17.11 6.97
CA ILE A 293 -5.48 16.92 7.63
C ILE A 293 -4.48 16.32 6.66
N ASP A 294 -3.23 16.74 6.74
CA ASP A 294 -2.15 16.32 5.83
C ASP A 294 -0.92 15.80 6.60
N SER A 295 -0.83 16.00 7.92
CA SER A 295 0.30 15.57 8.74
C SER A 295 -0.12 14.93 10.06
N LEU A 296 0.74 14.06 10.59
CA LEU A 296 0.65 13.61 11.99
C LEU A 296 0.70 14.77 12.99
N GLU A 297 1.27 15.92 12.62
CA GLU A 297 1.28 17.14 13.45
C GLU A 297 -0.08 17.86 13.50
N ASP A 298 -1.03 17.52 12.62
CA ASP A 298 -2.39 18.10 12.62
C ASP A 298 -3.30 17.45 13.67
N LEU A 299 -2.87 16.34 14.27
CA LEU A 299 -3.58 15.64 15.35
C LEU A 299 -3.25 16.26 16.71
N GLU A 300 -4.21 16.23 17.63
CA GLU A 300 -4.15 16.82 18.97
C GLU A 300 -4.15 15.74 20.07
N PRO A 301 -3.47 15.99 21.21
CA PRO A 301 -3.35 14.99 22.27
C PRO A 301 -4.67 14.84 23.04
N LYS A 302 -4.84 13.70 23.69
CA LYS A 302 -5.97 13.44 24.58
C LYS A 302 -5.81 14.22 25.89
N ASP A 303 -6.78 15.09 26.18
CA ASP A 303 -6.85 15.92 27.40
C ASP A 303 -6.87 15.11 28.72
#